data_AF-D8UJM4-F1
#
_entry.id   AF-D8UJM4-F1
#
_cell.length_a   1.000
_cell.length_b   1.000
_cell.length_c   1.000
_cell.angle_alpha   90.00
_cell.angle_beta   90.00
_cell.angle_gamma   90.00
#
_symmetry.space_group_name_H-M   'P 1'
#
loop_
_entity.id
_entity.type
_entity.pdbx_description
1 polymer ?
#
loop_
_entity_poly.entity_id
_entity_poly.type
_entity_poly.pdbx_seq_one_letter_code
_entity_poly.pdbx_strand_id
1 'polypeptide(L)'
;MVAVPPGNLLQMIQSISTQLDNLQQNMAAMREDQTRDRAHRLRNVVVQLLLYTCGAQSFRETSSTWYQNMLADRVSQLPQLAQKLGLTAAELAEQANTVITRQNGLTHPASLAALEQEIEEVRGLITIELEGICPQECRLVRSYEIFKCFFPERFC
;
A
#
# COMPACT_ATOMS: atom_id res chain seq x y z
N MET A 1 34.66 31.15 -43.99
CA MET A 1 33.95 29.87 -43.83
C MET A 1 34.78 29.01 -42.90
N VAL A 2 34.36 28.82 -41.65
CA VAL A 2 35.09 27.99 -40.69
C VAL A 2 34.63 26.54 -40.92
N ALA A 3 35.50 25.74 -41.53
CA ALA A 3 35.27 24.31 -41.68
C ALA A 3 35.43 23.65 -40.31
N VAL A 4 34.33 23.13 -39.76
CA VAL A 4 34.37 22.32 -38.54
C VAL A 4 35.10 21.01 -38.88
N PRO A 5 36.19 20.66 -38.18
CA PRO A 5 36.96 19.47 -38.50
C PRO A 5 36.11 18.20 -38.25
N PRO A 6 36.14 17.21 -39.16
CA PRO A 6 35.25 16.04 -39.13
C PRO A 6 35.39 15.18 -37.85
N GLY A 7 36.52 15.26 -37.14
CA GLY A 7 36.72 14.58 -35.85
C GLY A 7 35.82 15.11 -34.73
N ASN A 8 35.45 16.39 -34.74
CA ASN A 8 34.56 16.97 -33.72
C ASN A 8 33.11 16.49 -33.88
N LEU A 9 32.65 16.28 -35.11
CA LEU A 9 31.28 15.80 -35.38
C LEU A 9 31.09 14.36 -34.93
N LEU A 10 32.07 13.48 -35.14
CA LEU A 10 32.01 12.09 -34.69
C LEU A 10 31.99 11.98 -33.16
N GLN A 11 32.82 12.76 -32.46
CA GLN A 11 32.80 12.81 -31.00
C GLN A 11 31.47 13.36 -30.46
N MET A 12 30.89 14.35 -31.13
CA MET A 12 29.60 14.92 -30.74
C MET A 12 28.46 13.90 -30.95
N ILE A 13 28.46 13.16 -32.07
CA ILE A 13 27.50 12.08 -32.33
C ILE A 13 27.63 10.96 -31.30
N GLN A 14 28.86 10.54 -30.97
CA GLN A 14 29.10 9.53 -29.95
C GLN A 14 28.61 10.00 -28.58
N SER A 15 28.90 11.23 -28.19
CA SER A 15 28.42 11.82 -26.93
C SER A 15 26.89 11.89 -26.87
N ILE A 16 26.22 12.27 -27.97
CA ILE A 16 24.75 12.33 -28.04
C ILE A 16 24.17 10.91 -27.96
N SER A 17 24.78 9.93 -28.63
CA SER A 17 24.36 8.53 -28.55
C SER A 17 24.43 8.02 -27.12
N THR A 18 25.55 8.23 -26.44
CA THR A 18 25.72 7.82 -25.04
C THR A 18 24.73 8.54 -24.11
N GLN A 19 24.44 9.82 -24.35
CA GLN A 19 23.42 10.54 -23.59
C GLN A 19 22.01 9.98 -23.82
N LEU A 20 21.66 9.61 -25.05
CA LEU A 20 20.39 8.98 -25.37
C LEU A 20 20.27 7.60 -24.73
N ASP A 21 21.31 6.79 -24.77
CA ASP A 21 21.34 5.47 -24.12
C ASP A 21 21.16 5.60 -22.60
N ASN A 22 21.84 6.56 -21.97
CA ASN A 22 21.71 6.85 -20.55
C ASN A 22 20.29 7.33 -20.19
N LEU A 23 19.68 8.19 -21.01
CA LEU A 23 18.30 8.63 -20.81
C LEU A 23 17.31 7.47 -20.95
N GLN A 24 17.51 6.57 -21.92
CA GLN A 24 16.68 5.39 -22.09
C GLN A 24 16.76 4.45 -20.87
N GLN A 25 17.96 4.21 -20.35
CA GLN A 25 18.15 3.40 -19.14
C GLN A 25 17.51 4.05 -17.91
N ASN A 26 17.69 5.36 -17.73
CA ASN A 26 17.09 6.09 -16.61
C ASN A 26 15.55 6.10 -16.69
N MET A 27 14.98 6.23 -17.90
CA MET A 27 13.53 6.11 -18.09
C MET A 27 13.02 4.70 -17.78
N ALA A 28 13.78 3.66 -18.14
CA ALA A 28 13.41 2.28 -17.84
C ALA A 28 13.41 2.03 -16.32
N ALA A 29 14.46 2.45 -15.62
CA ALA A 29 14.55 2.34 -14.15
C ALA A 29 13.40 3.10 -13.46
N MET A 30 13.11 4.33 -13.89
CA MET A 30 12.01 5.12 -13.33
C MET A 30 10.64 4.46 -13.54
N ARG A 31 10.42 3.81 -14.69
CA ARG A 31 9.19 3.04 -14.95
C ARG A 31 9.09 1.82 -14.04
N GLU A 32 10.20 1.14 -13.78
CA GLU A 32 10.23 0.00 -12.86
C GLU A 32 9.88 0.43 -11.43
N ASP A 33 10.49 1.51 -10.93
CA ASP A 33 10.19 2.07 -9.60
C ASP A 33 8.73 2.51 -9.50
N GLN A 34 8.21 3.21 -10.51
CA GLN A 34 6.78 3.57 -10.56
C GLN A 34 5.86 2.36 -10.54
N THR A 35 6.23 1.28 -11.23
CA THR A 35 5.44 0.05 -11.25
C THR A 35 5.47 -0.63 -9.88
N ARG A 36 6.61 -0.62 -9.19
CA ARG A 36 6.76 -1.17 -7.85
C ARG A 36 5.95 -0.38 -6.82
N ASP A 37 5.99 0.94 -6.87
CA ASP A 37 5.19 1.80 -5.99
C ASP A 37 3.68 1.61 -6.21
N ARG A 38 3.25 1.49 -7.48
CA ARG A 38 1.86 1.16 -7.82
C ARG A 38 1.45 -0.21 -7.29
N ALA A 39 2.34 -1.21 -7.32
CA ALA A 39 2.07 -2.53 -6.76
C ALA A 39 1.87 -2.47 -5.24
N HIS A 40 2.66 -1.68 -4.53
CA HIS A 40 2.47 -1.45 -3.10
C HIS A 40 1.12 -0.77 -2.79
N ARG A 41 0.78 0.29 -3.53
CA ARG A 41 -0.51 0.98 -3.41
C ARG A 41 -1.68 0.03 -3.65
N LEU A 42 -1.62 -0.74 -4.75
CA LEU A 42 -2.65 -1.71 -5.12
C LEU A 42 -2.88 -2.78 -4.04
N ARG A 43 -1.79 -3.34 -3.48
CA ARG A 43 -1.89 -4.32 -2.38
C ARG A 43 -2.57 -3.74 -1.15
N ASN A 44 -2.25 -2.51 -0.78
CA ASN A 44 -2.86 -1.85 0.37
C ASN A 44 -4.37 -1.68 0.17
N VAL A 45 -4.80 -1.24 -1.02
CA VAL A 45 -6.22 -1.11 -1.37
C VAL A 45 -6.94 -2.45 -1.30
N VAL A 46 -6.34 -3.51 -1.85
CA VAL A 46 -6.94 -4.84 -1.82
C VAL A 46 -7.06 -5.38 -0.40
N VAL A 47 -6.05 -5.17 0.44
CA VAL A 47 -6.14 -5.52 1.87
C VAL A 47 -7.29 -4.79 2.54
N GLN A 48 -7.45 -3.47 2.29
CA GLN A 48 -8.56 -2.70 2.86
C GLN A 48 -9.93 -3.19 2.35
N LEU A 49 -10.06 -3.45 1.05
CA LEU A 49 -11.26 -4.00 0.45
C LEU A 49 -11.63 -5.35 1.09
N LEU A 50 -10.66 -6.26 1.19
CA LEU A 50 -10.89 -7.57 1.80
C LEU A 50 -11.26 -7.45 3.28
N LEU A 51 -10.58 -6.59 4.06
CA LEU A 51 -10.92 -6.35 5.46
C LEU A 51 -12.34 -5.79 5.63
N TYR A 52 -12.76 -4.89 4.74
CA TYR A 52 -14.10 -4.32 4.74
C TYR A 52 -15.17 -5.40 4.40
N THR A 53 -14.90 -6.25 3.40
CA THR A 53 -15.81 -7.33 2.97
C THR A 53 -15.91 -8.48 3.96
N CYS A 54 -14.79 -8.90 4.57
CA CYS A 54 -14.77 -9.94 5.60
C CYS A 54 -15.38 -9.48 6.92
N GLY A 55 -15.82 -8.22 7.00
CA GLY A 55 -16.53 -7.68 8.16
C GLY A 55 -15.65 -7.70 9.40
N ALA A 56 -14.45 -7.10 9.32
CA ALA A 56 -13.66 -6.87 10.51
C ALA A 56 -14.55 -6.18 11.55
N GLN A 57 -14.89 -6.90 12.63
CA GLN A 57 -15.28 -6.27 13.88
C GLN A 57 -14.23 -5.19 14.13
N SER A 58 -14.66 -3.97 14.45
CA SER A 58 -13.74 -2.93 14.93
C SER A 58 -12.74 -3.60 15.88
N PHE A 59 -11.45 -3.48 15.56
CA PHE A 59 -10.43 -4.05 16.42
C PHE A 59 -10.64 -3.37 17.78
N ARG A 60 -10.98 -4.16 18.81
CA ARG A 60 -11.34 -3.58 20.11
C ARG A 60 -10.14 -2.81 20.61
N GLU A 61 -10.33 -1.52 20.85
CA GLU A 61 -9.28 -0.67 21.40
C GLU A 61 -8.77 -1.28 22.71
N THR A 62 -7.49 -1.05 22.99
CA THR A 62 -6.87 -1.46 24.26
C THR A 62 -7.47 -0.72 25.47
N SER A 63 -8.13 0.41 25.23
CA SER A 63 -8.95 1.15 26.19
C SER A 63 -10.26 0.43 26.55
N SER A 64 -10.68 -0.57 25.77
CA SER A 64 -11.94 -1.27 25.99
C SER A 64 -11.91 -2.07 27.29
N THR A 65 -13.04 -2.06 28.01
CA THR A 65 -13.22 -2.87 29.23
C THR A 65 -12.94 -4.35 28.98
N TRP A 66 -13.19 -4.85 27.76
CA TRP A 66 -12.83 -6.21 27.37
C TRP A 66 -11.32 -6.44 27.29
N TYR A 67 -10.53 -5.50 26.74
CA TYR A 67 -9.06 -5.65 26.66
C TYR A 67 -8.40 -5.51 28.04
N GLN A 68 -8.88 -4.58 28.86
CA GLN A 68 -8.49 -4.46 30.28
C GLN A 68 -8.76 -5.78 31.03
N ASN A 69 -9.93 -6.39 30.81
CA ASN A 69 -10.26 -7.70 31.40
C ASN A 69 -9.43 -8.84 30.80
N MET A 70 -9.10 -8.81 29.50
CA MET A 70 -8.24 -9.81 28.85
C MET A 70 -6.79 -9.76 29.36
N LEU A 71 -6.25 -8.55 29.58
CA LEU A 71 -4.95 -8.33 30.21
C LEU A 71 -4.94 -8.80 31.66
N ALA A 72 -6.02 -8.51 32.40
CA ALA A 72 -6.19 -8.93 33.78
C ALA A 72 -6.33 -10.46 33.91
N ASP A 73 -7.03 -11.12 32.98
CA ASP A 73 -7.40 -12.53 33.14
C ASP A 73 -6.50 -13.54 32.42
N ARG A 74 -5.81 -13.25 31.30
CA ARG A 74 -5.24 -14.35 30.47
C ARG A 74 -3.94 -14.18 29.67
N VAL A 75 -3.19 -13.09 29.74
CA VAL A 75 -1.96 -12.99 28.92
C VAL A 75 -0.69 -12.91 29.76
N SER A 76 -0.31 -14.04 30.36
CA SER A 76 0.95 -14.22 31.10
C SER A 76 2.22 -13.92 30.28
N GLN A 77 2.11 -13.81 28.96
CA GLN A 77 3.22 -13.61 28.01
C GLN A 77 3.38 -12.17 27.52
N LEU A 78 2.41 -11.28 27.75
CA LEU A 78 2.48 -9.90 27.25
C LEU A 78 3.64 -9.10 27.89
N PRO A 79 3.93 -9.24 29.20
CA PRO A 79 5.10 -8.63 29.79
C PRO A 79 6.41 -9.18 29.21
N GLN A 80 6.46 -10.46 28.85
CA GLN A 80 7.64 -11.09 28.25
C GLN A 80 7.88 -10.59 26.81
N LEU A 81 6.80 -10.39 26.04
CA LEU A 81 6.87 -9.81 24.70
C LEU A 81 7.32 -8.34 24.76
N ALA A 82 6.75 -7.54 25.66
CA ALA A 82 7.14 -6.15 25.85
C ALA A 82 8.63 -6.04 26.22
N GLN A 83 9.09 -6.88 27.14
CA GLN A 83 10.51 -6.93 27.54
C GLN A 83 11.44 -7.29 26.37
N LYS A 84 11.05 -8.23 25.49
CA LYS A 84 11.82 -8.58 24.28
C LYS A 84 11.88 -7.43 23.27
N LEU A 85 10.88 -6.56 23.26
CA LEU A 85 10.79 -5.39 22.39
C LEU A 85 11.42 -4.14 23.02
N GLY A 86 11.94 -4.23 24.24
CA GLY A 86 12.49 -3.09 24.98
C GLY A 86 11.43 -2.07 25.43
N LEU A 87 10.17 -2.51 25.54
CA LEU A 87 9.03 -1.68 25.93
C LEU A 87 8.44 -2.17 27.26
N THR A 88 7.77 -1.29 27.98
CA THR A 88 6.86 -1.69 29.06
C THR A 88 5.57 -2.27 28.48
N ALA A 89 4.84 -3.07 29.26
CA ALA A 89 3.55 -3.60 28.84
C ALA A 89 2.53 -2.49 28.52
N ALA A 90 2.62 -1.36 29.23
CA ALA A 90 1.79 -0.18 28.98
C ALA A 90 2.13 0.49 27.64
N GLU A 91 3.42 0.69 27.34
CA GLU A 91 3.87 1.27 26.06
C GLU A 91 3.55 0.35 24.88
N LEU A 92 3.71 -0.96 25.04
CA LEU A 92 3.33 -1.93 24.01
C LEU A 92 1.81 -1.90 23.74
N ALA A 93 0.99 -1.80 24.79
CA ALA A 93 -0.45 -1.68 24.68
C ALA A 93 -0.85 -0.36 24.00
N GLU A 94 -0.20 0.75 24.33
CA GLU A 94 -0.47 2.06 23.72
C GLU A 94 -0.07 2.11 22.23
N GLN A 95 1.06 1.51 21.86
CA GLN A 95 1.45 1.36 20.46
C GLN A 95 0.48 0.45 19.69
N ALA A 96 0.07 -0.67 20.30
CA ALA A 96 -0.97 -1.52 19.72
C ALA A 96 -2.29 -0.77 19.56
N ASN A 97 -2.66 0.07 20.53
CA ASN A 97 -3.85 0.92 20.45
C ASN A 97 -3.77 1.89 19.28
N THR A 98 -2.63 2.54 19.12
CA THR A 98 -2.41 3.52 18.04
C THR A 98 -2.56 2.86 16.67
N VAL A 99 -2.03 1.65 16.52
CA VAL A 99 -2.19 0.85 15.30
C VAL A 99 -3.66 0.46 15.10
N ILE A 100 -4.32 -0.02 16.15
CA ILE A 100 -5.75 -0.42 16.14
C ILE A 100 -6.65 0.77 15.80
N THR A 101 -6.47 1.92 16.44
CA THR A 101 -7.24 3.14 16.19
C THR A 101 -7.00 3.66 14.78
N ARG A 102 -5.76 3.60 14.26
CA ARG A 102 -5.47 3.92 12.85
C ARG A 102 -6.18 2.96 11.90
N GLN A 103 -6.16 1.66 12.19
CA GLN A 103 -6.84 0.62 11.40
C GLN A 103 -8.38 0.79 11.44
N ASN A 104 -8.93 1.15 12.61
CA ASN A 104 -10.35 1.41 12.83
C ASN A 104 -10.79 2.71 12.14
N GLY A 105 -9.95 3.74 12.11
CA GLY A 105 -10.20 4.96 11.35
C GLY A 105 -10.29 4.71 9.84
N LEU A 106 -9.54 3.72 9.35
CA LEU A 106 -9.61 3.24 7.95
C LEU A 106 -10.79 2.30 7.67
N THR A 107 -11.60 1.96 8.67
CA THR A 107 -12.80 1.09 8.54
C THR A 107 -14.11 1.79 8.93
N HIS A 108 -14.08 3.10 9.26
CA HIS A 108 -15.27 3.90 9.54
C HIS A 108 -16.03 4.32 8.26
N PRO A 109 -17.31 4.75 8.31
CA PRO A 109 -18.07 5.15 7.12
C PRO A 109 -17.45 6.30 6.31
N ALA A 110 -16.72 7.21 6.96
CA ALA A 110 -15.93 8.24 6.27
C ALA A 110 -14.74 7.66 5.48
N SER A 111 -14.34 6.42 5.79
CA SER A 111 -13.31 5.66 5.08
C SER A 111 -13.84 4.91 3.86
N LEU A 112 -15.15 4.61 3.78
CA LEU A 112 -15.68 3.91 2.60
C LEU A 112 -15.62 4.80 1.35
N ALA A 113 -16.04 6.07 1.45
CA ALA A 113 -15.93 7.01 0.34
C ALA A 113 -14.47 7.24 -0.07
N ALA A 114 -13.55 7.29 0.89
CA ALA A 114 -12.11 7.40 0.62
C ALA A 114 -11.56 6.12 -0.04
N LEU A 115 -12.00 4.94 0.41
CA LEU A 115 -11.66 3.65 -0.19
C LEU A 115 -12.21 3.54 -1.61
N GLU A 116 -13.44 3.99 -1.86
CA GLU A 116 -14.05 4.01 -3.20
C GLU A 116 -13.28 4.92 -4.15
N GLN A 117 -12.93 6.13 -3.70
CA GLN A 117 -12.09 7.03 -4.48
C GLN A 117 -10.74 6.39 -4.79
N GLU A 118 -10.09 5.82 -3.79
CA GLU A 118 -8.78 5.19 -3.93
C GLU A 118 -8.84 3.96 -4.87
N ILE A 119 -9.91 3.17 -4.80
CA ILE A 119 -10.16 2.05 -5.71
C ILE A 119 -10.25 2.53 -7.15
N GLU A 120 -10.97 3.62 -7.43
CA GLU A 120 -11.06 4.12 -8.81
C GLU A 120 -9.76 4.73 -9.31
N GLU A 121 -9.04 5.46 -8.45
CA GLU A 121 -7.72 5.97 -8.80
C GLU A 121 -6.76 4.83 -9.13
N VAL A 122 -6.70 3.78 -8.31
CA VAL A 122 -5.83 2.63 -8.53
C VAL A 122 -6.28 1.80 -9.72
N ARG A 123 -7.59 1.66 -9.97
CA ARG A 123 -8.10 0.98 -11.16
C ARG A 123 -7.62 1.64 -12.45
N GLY A 124 -7.58 2.98 -12.47
CA GLY A 124 -7.02 3.76 -13.60
C GLY A 124 -5.52 3.60 -13.82
N LEU A 125 -4.79 3.05 -12.84
CA LEU A 125 -3.34 2.85 -12.88
C LEU A 125 -2.93 1.42 -13.26
N ILE A 126 -3.89 0.51 -13.47
CA ILE A 126 -3.61 -0.89 -13.83
C ILE A 126 -3.06 -0.96 -15.26
N THR A 127 -1.79 -1.33 -15.39
CA THR A 127 -1.13 -1.61 -16.67
C THR A 127 -0.80 -3.10 -16.80
N ILE A 128 -0.39 -3.54 -17.99
CA ILE A 128 0.00 -4.94 -18.26
C ILE A 128 1.19 -5.34 -17.38
N GLU A 129 2.15 -4.43 -17.18
CA GLU A 129 3.32 -4.66 -16.33
C GLU A 129 2.92 -4.85 -14.87
N LEU A 130 1.96 -4.05 -14.39
CA LEU A 130 1.44 -4.18 -13.03
C LEU A 130 0.68 -5.49 -12.83
N GLU A 131 -0.11 -5.92 -13.82
CA GLU A 131 -0.77 -7.23 -13.81
C GLU A 131 0.22 -8.39 -13.78
N GLY A 132 1.38 -8.25 -14.44
CA GLY A 132 2.45 -9.25 -14.37
C GLY A 132 3.01 -9.45 -12.96
N ILE A 133 2.97 -8.42 -12.12
CA ILE A 133 3.55 -8.43 -10.76
C ILE A 133 2.51 -8.82 -9.70
N CYS A 134 1.27 -8.33 -9.83
CA CYS A 134 0.20 -8.49 -8.84
C CYS A 134 -1.14 -8.83 -9.51
N PRO A 135 -1.23 -10.01 -10.17
CA PRO A 135 -2.39 -10.36 -10.99
C PRO A 135 -3.69 -10.52 -10.18
N GLN A 136 -3.59 -11.04 -8.95
CA GLN A 136 -4.77 -11.27 -8.12
C GLN A 136 -5.33 -9.97 -7.56
N GLU A 137 -4.44 -9.06 -7.15
CA GLU A 137 -4.82 -7.76 -6.64
C GLU A 137 -5.50 -6.91 -7.73
N CYS A 138 -4.96 -6.92 -8.96
CA CYS A 138 -5.61 -6.29 -10.12
C CYS A 138 -7.02 -6.87 -10.36
N ARG A 139 -7.18 -8.19 -10.25
CA ARG A 139 -8.46 -8.87 -10.44
C ARG A 139 -9.48 -8.47 -9.38
N LEU A 140 -9.05 -8.34 -8.13
CA LEU A 140 -9.90 -7.98 -7.00
C LEU A 140 -10.41 -6.54 -7.12
N VAL A 141 -9.53 -5.58 -7.45
CA VAL A 141 -9.92 -4.17 -7.67
C VAL A 141 -10.87 -4.02 -8.85
N ARG A 142 -10.65 -4.76 -9.95
CA ARG A 142 -11.60 -4.78 -11.09
C ARG A 142 -12.97 -5.35 -10.70
N SER A 143 -13.00 -6.27 -9.76
CA SER A 143 -14.23 -6.92 -9.29
C SER A 143 -14.93 -6.14 -8.17
N TYR A 144 -14.51 -4.91 -7.84
CA TYR A 144 -15.05 -4.16 -6.70
C TYR A 144 -16.59 -4.04 -6.69
N GLU A 145 -17.22 -3.78 -7.84
CA GLU A 145 -18.69 -3.68 -7.92
C GLU A 145 -19.38 -5.00 -7.56
N ILE A 146 -18.72 -6.14 -7.82
CA ILE A 146 -19.22 -7.46 -7.40
C ILE A 146 -19.21 -7.54 -5.87
N PHE A 147 -18.16 -7.05 -5.20
CA PHE A 147 -18.12 -7.00 -3.74
C PHE A 147 -19.26 -6.17 -3.15
N LYS A 148 -19.57 -5.01 -3.74
CA LYS A 148 -20.71 -4.18 -3.32
C LYS A 148 -22.05 -4.92 -3.42
N CYS A 149 -22.24 -5.68 -4.49
CA CYS A 149 -23.45 -6.48 -4.69
C CYS A 149 -23.59 -7.66 -3.71
N PHE A 150 -22.48 -8.30 -3.32
CA PHE A 150 -22.50 -9.48 -2.45
C PHE A 150 -22.51 -9.15 -0.95
N PHE A 151 -22.08 -7.94 -0.57
CA PHE A 151 -22.03 -7.48 0.83
C PHE A 151 -22.76 -6.13 1.03
N PRO A 152 -24.04 -6.01 0.62
CA PRO A 152 -24.76 -4.73 0.63
C PRO A 152 -24.82 -4.10 2.03
N GLU A 153 -24.94 -4.89 3.09
CA GLU A 153 -24.93 -4.42 4.48
C GLU A 153 -23.62 -3.77 4.93
N ARG A 154 -22.56 -3.90 4.15
CA ARG A 154 -21.26 -3.26 4.37
C ARG A 154 -21.09 -2.01 3.53
N PHE A 155 -21.59 -2.02 2.30
CA PHE A 155 -21.35 -0.97 1.31
C PHE A 155 -22.53 0.00 1.12
N CYS A 156 -23.65 -0.20 1.83
CA CYS A 156 -24.85 0.65 1.79
C CYS A 156 -25.01 1.55 3.03
#